data_AF-A0A8J6RPI5-F1
#
_entry.id   AF-A0A8J6RPI5-F1
#
_cell.length_a   1.000
_cell.length_b   1.000
_cell.length_c   1.000
_cell.angle_alpha   90.00
_cell.angle_beta   90.00
_cell.angle_gamma   90.00
#
_symmetry.space_group_name_H-M   'P 1'
#
loop_
_entity.id
_entity.type
_entity.pdbx_description
1 polymer ?
#
loop_
_entity_poly.entity_id
_entity_poly.type
_entity_poly.pdbx_seq_one_letter_code
_entity_poly.pdbx_strand_id
1 'polypeptide(L)'
;MDISLFRSVASQYQHIRRVNTVSMMNVISHQIEDQVIQHKLSVDFYAGFQKFSNFPDQLRRYSRLGAICRRVYVFGIADSEPPSIPGVEFIEISPSSVLSREWFLLVNTSSFWTTLVAQEVDGRDITTGGRRFDGLWSFDEQVVDRISLLISQVMESSYQPIRKRNYEQQNIHISDISSRMLSMLEQVVLNNQRRRVHLRTLQQFAETSSNNPDNLLEDTAEILHSIFGATGVVIAGLNPSKEDYSVCAVAGDANGKGWKMPVSEGLIGRAIHQARLIQVASVRQRHESDPLLPTAKALIAAPIIEGQVYGAIAIGNTESNQWDEDDGQTLMAIARMLAIHLRQIDNSVSDPTEQLSTHELQQAVVEQQEAVVHLLTLQKKLRSLGNLTPIQLEVLRHMNKHFGKLVAQIKIARNLMRK
;
A
#
# COMPACT_ATOMS: atom_id res chain seq x y z
N MET A 1 -4.29 41.02 18.64
CA MET A 1 -5.04 40.07 19.49
C MET A 1 -4.67 38.69 19.00
N ASP A 2 -4.00 37.86 19.79
CA ASP A 2 -3.55 36.53 19.34
C ASP A 2 -4.72 35.54 19.36
N ILE A 3 -5.53 35.57 18.29
CA ILE A 3 -6.70 34.72 18.13
C ILE A 3 -6.24 33.32 17.73
N SER A 4 -6.71 32.31 18.47
CA SER A 4 -6.53 30.88 18.16
C SER A 4 -7.88 30.27 17.87
N LEU A 5 -8.07 29.70 16.67
CA LEU A 5 -9.31 29.04 16.31
C LEU A 5 -9.43 27.74 17.08
N PHE A 6 -8.37 26.92 17.07
CA PHE A 6 -8.37 25.62 17.74
C PHE A 6 -8.58 25.74 19.25
N ARG A 7 -7.78 26.56 19.96
CA ARG A 7 -7.86 26.64 21.43
C ARG A 7 -9.18 27.23 21.92
N SER A 8 -9.87 28.01 21.08
CA SER A 8 -11.18 28.58 21.42
C SER A 8 -12.25 27.50 21.62
N VAL A 9 -12.14 26.36 20.93
CA VAL A 9 -13.13 25.27 20.96
C VAL A 9 -12.59 23.98 21.59
N ALA A 10 -11.26 23.80 21.65
CA ALA A 10 -10.65 22.54 22.09
C ALA A 10 -11.04 22.08 23.51
N SER A 11 -11.32 23.02 24.44
CA SER A 11 -11.71 22.67 25.81
C SER A 11 -13.14 22.16 25.93
N GLN A 12 -14.05 22.64 25.10
CA GLN A 12 -15.47 22.28 25.13
C GLN A 12 -15.75 20.95 24.41
N TYR A 13 -14.87 20.56 23.47
CA TYR A 13 -15.09 19.43 22.57
C TYR A 13 -14.01 18.33 22.70
N GLN A 14 -13.55 18.06 23.92
CA GLN A 14 -12.50 17.07 24.19
C GLN A 14 -12.81 15.66 23.66
N HIS A 15 -14.09 15.28 23.61
CA HIS A 15 -14.54 13.94 23.22
C HIS A 15 -14.44 13.66 21.71
N ILE A 16 -14.45 14.69 20.86
CA ILE A 16 -14.25 14.57 19.40
C ILE A 16 -12.83 14.92 18.96
N ARG A 17 -11.99 15.37 19.90
CA ARG A 17 -10.61 15.79 19.63
C ARG A 17 -9.73 14.57 19.40
N ARG A 18 -8.92 14.57 18.34
CA ARG A 18 -7.94 13.50 18.08
C ARG A 18 -6.63 14.06 17.54
N VAL A 19 -5.55 13.36 17.91
CA VAL A 19 -4.24 13.59 17.30
C VAL A 19 -4.18 12.82 15.97
N ASN A 20 -3.97 13.56 14.90
CA ASN A 20 -3.99 13.09 13.53
C ASN A 20 -2.61 13.28 12.88
N THR A 21 -2.33 12.44 11.88
CA THR A 21 -1.16 12.61 11.00
C THR A 21 -1.46 13.61 9.89
N VAL A 22 -0.41 14.12 9.23
CA VAL A 22 -0.56 14.95 8.01
C VAL A 22 -1.44 14.27 6.97
N SER A 23 -1.27 12.95 6.78
CA SER A 23 -2.07 12.18 5.82
C SER A 23 -3.57 12.24 6.15
N MET A 24 -3.94 12.08 7.42
CA MET A 24 -5.35 12.14 7.83
C MET A 24 -5.91 13.56 7.73
N MET A 25 -5.10 14.58 8.06
CA MET A 25 -5.49 15.98 7.88
C MET A 25 -5.77 16.32 6.41
N ASN A 26 -4.93 15.83 5.49
CA ASN A 26 -5.16 15.95 4.06
C ASN A 26 -6.44 15.22 3.62
N VAL A 27 -6.67 13.99 4.08
CA VAL A 27 -7.89 13.22 3.75
C VAL A 27 -9.15 13.98 4.16
N ILE A 28 -9.22 14.48 5.39
CA ILE A 28 -10.39 15.24 5.88
C ILE A 28 -10.54 16.54 5.10
N SER A 29 -9.45 17.28 4.89
CA SER A 29 -9.48 18.54 4.15
C SER A 29 -9.99 18.32 2.73
N HIS A 30 -9.48 17.27 2.08
CA HIS A 30 -9.90 16.89 0.74
C HIS A 30 -11.38 16.50 0.68
N GLN A 31 -11.95 15.86 1.70
CA GLN A 31 -13.39 15.58 1.74
C GLN A 31 -14.24 16.85 1.77
N ILE A 32 -13.83 17.86 2.55
CA ILE A 32 -14.52 19.15 2.64
C ILE A 32 -14.42 19.89 1.29
N GLU A 33 -13.23 19.93 0.70
CA GLU A 33 -12.99 20.58 -0.59
C GLU A 33 -13.74 19.89 -1.73
N ASP A 34 -13.74 18.56 -1.76
CA ASP A 34 -14.44 17.78 -2.78
C ASP A 34 -15.96 17.97 -2.70
N GLN A 35 -16.53 18.15 -1.51
CA GLN A 35 -17.94 18.54 -1.37
C GLN A 35 -18.24 19.87 -2.07
N VAL A 36 -17.41 20.88 -1.82
CA VAL A 36 -17.58 22.21 -2.43
C VAL A 36 -17.43 22.13 -3.95
N ILE A 37 -16.43 21.40 -4.45
CA ILE A 37 -16.15 21.27 -5.87
C ILE A 37 -17.25 20.47 -6.60
N GLN A 38 -17.65 19.31 -6.06
CA GLN A 38 -18.58 18.40 -6.74
C GLN A 38 -19.99 18.98 -6.81
N HIS A 39 -20.46 19.62 -5.73
CA HIS A 39 -21.78 20.23 -5.67
C HIS A 39 -21.79 21.69 -6.14
N LYS A 40 -20.64 22.20 -6.63
CA LYS A 40 -20.46 23.57 -7.12
C LYS A 40 -20.98 24.63 -6.13
N LEU A 41 -20.62 24.47 -4.86
CA LEU A 41 -21.14 25.32 -3.80
C LEU A 41 -20.48 26.70 -3.88
N SER A 42 -21.26 27.74 -4.19
CA SER A 42 -20.81 29.13 -4.21
C SER A 42 -20.64 29.66 -2.78
N VAL A 43 -19.57 29.24 -2.11
CA VAL A 43 -19.27 29.58 -0.70
C VAL A 43 -18.10 30.55 -0.57
N ASP A 44 -17.95 31.16 0.60
CA ASP A 44 -16.64 31.63 1.05
C ASP A 44 -15.92 30.47 1.72
N PHE A 45 -14.72 30.18 1.23
CA PHE A 45 -13.92 29.06 1.70
C PHE A 45 -12.67 29.61 2.38
N TYR A 46 -12.41 29.25 3.64
CA TYR A 46 -11.23 29.70 4.37
C TYR A 46 -10.32 28.50 4.65
N ALA A 47 -9.02 28.62 4.36
CA ALA A 47 -8.05 27.55 4.54
C ALA A 47 -6.72 28.04 5.11
N GLY A 48 -6.25 27.44 6.20
CA GLY A 48 -4.97 27.72 6.84
C GLY A 48 -3.90 26.70 6.49
N PHE A 49 -2.84 27.16 5.81
CA PHE A 49 -1.71 26.33 5.33
C PHE A 49 -0.47 26.40 6.21
N GLN A 50 -0.51 27.20 7.29
CA GLN A 50 0.61 27.59 8.15
C GLN A 50 1.67 28.44 7.42
N LYS A 51 2.12 28.00 6.24
CA LYS A 51 3.14 28.61 5.38
C LYS A 51 2.74 28.50 3.91
N PHE A 52 3.03 29.51 3.11
CA PHE A 52 2.76 29.46 1.67
C PHE A 52 3.61 28.41 0.95
N SER A 53 4.78 28.04 1.48
CA SER A 53 5.59 26.95 0.93
C SER A 53 4.91 25.58 0.97
N ASN A 54 3.86 25.40 1.78
CA ASN A 54 3.05 24.18 1.81
C ASN A 54 1.95 24.15 0.72
N PHE A 55 1.70 25.27 0.05
CA PHE A 55 0.61 25.42 -0.92
C PHE A 55 0.85 24.77 -2.31
N PRO A 56 2.07 24.69 -2.89
CA PRO A 56 2.27 24.25 -4.27
C PRO A 56 1.62 22.90 -4.62
N ASP A 57 1.63 21.93 -3.70
CA ASP A 57 1.00 20.61 -3.89
C ASP A 57 -0.53 20.68 -4.06
N GLN A 58 -1.17 21.76 -3.59
CA GLN A 58 -2.62 21.98 -3.66
C GLN A 58 -3.05 22.92 -4.79
N LEU A 59 -2.12 23.43 -5.62
CA LEU A 59 -2.37 24.42 -6.67
C LEU A 59 -3.56 24.06 -7.57
N ARG A 60 -3.56 22.83 -8.11
CA ARG A 60 -4.63 22.36 -9.02
C ARG A 60 -6.00 22.35 -8.35
N ARG A 61 -6.03 22.02 -7.06
CA ARG A 61 -7.28 21.90 -6.31
C ARG A 61 -7.84 23.27 -5.94
N TYR A 62 -6.99 24.18 -5.47
CA TYR A 62 -7.40 25.54 -5.14
C TYR A 62 -7.73 26.39 -6.38
N SER A 63 -7.15 26.07 -7.54
CA SER A 63 -7.60 26.63 -8.82
C SER A 63 -9.04 26.23 -9.16
N ARG A 64 -9.44 24.98 -8.87
CA ARG A 64 -10.84 24.53 -9.05
C ARG A 64 -11.78 25.17 -8.04
N LEU A 65 -11.36 25.30 -6.78
CA LEU A 65 -12.13 26.00 -5.75
C LEU A 65 -12.33 27.47 -6.13
N GLY A 66 -11.27 28.18 -6.54
CA GLY A 66 -11.35 29.58 -6.96
C GLY A 66 -12.30 29.85 -8.13
N ALA A 67 -12.49 28.87 -9.02
CA ALA A 67 -13.44 28.95 -10.13
C ALA A 67 -14.91 28.73 -9.73
N ILE A 68 -15.18 28.17 -8.55
CA ILE A 68 -16.52 27.76 -8.09
C ILE A 68 -17.00 28.60 -6.92
N CYS A 69 -16.14 28.80 -5.93
CA CYS A 69 -16.42 29.56 -4.72
C CYS A 69 -16.64 31.05 -5.04
N ARG A 70 -17.39 31.74 -4.17
CA ARG A 70 -17.47 33.20 -4.23
C ARG A 70 -16.10 33.84 -3.98
N ARG A 71 -15.40 33.33 -2.97
CA ARG A 71 -14.01 33.64 -2.68
C ARG A 71 -13.36 32.49 -1.90
N VAL A 72 -12.08 32.25 -2.16
CA VAL A 72 -11.25 31.36 -1.36
C VAL A 72 -10.18 32.19 -0.66
N TYR A 73 -10.10 32.13 0.67
CA TYR A 73 -9.09 32.80 1.48
C TYR A 73 -8.07 31.78 1.96
N VAL A 74 -6.82 31.96 1.57
CA VAL A 74 -5.69 31.09 1.92
C VAL A 74 -4.79 31.81 2.90
N PHE A 75 -4.70 31.31 4.12
CA PHE A 75 -3.92 31.92 5.19
C PHE A 75 -2.58 31.20 5.35
N GLY A 76 -1.50 31.96 5.48
CA GLY A 76 -0.18 31.40 5.75
C GLY A 76 0.88 32.47 5.98
N ILE A 77 2.03 32.05 6.50
CA ILE A 77 3.23 32.89 6.53
C ILE A 77 3.74 33.06 5.08
N ALA A 78 4.06 34.30 4.70
CA ALA A 78 4.70 34.65 3.43
C ALA A 78 6.18 34.24 3.40
N ASP A 79 6.44 32.93 3.46
CA ASP A 79 7.78 32.35 3.35
C ASP A 79 8.19 32.01 1.90
N SER A 80 7.25 32.12 0.97
CA SER A 80 7.43 31.98 -0.47
C SER A 80 6.40 32.84 -1.21
N GLU A 81 6.67 33.17 -2.47
CA GLU A 81 5.76 33.96 -3.29
C GLU A 81 4.52 33.13 -3.66
N PRO A 82 3.30 33.54 -3.25
CA PRO A 82 2.09 32.79 -3.55
C PRO A 82 1.72 32.93 -5.04
N PRO A 83 1.20 31.87 -5.68
CA PRO A 83 0.77 31.94 -7.07
C PRO A 83 -0.49 32.81 -7.22
N SER A 84 -0.61 33.55 -8.32
CA SER A 84 -1.85 34.27 -8.64
C SER A 84 -2.89 33.31 -9.22
N ILE A 85 -4.03 33.17 -8.54
CA ILE A 85 -5.13 32.27 -8.93
C ILE A 85 -6.44 33.06 -8.89
N PRO A 86 -7.24 33.09 -9.99
CA PRO A 86 -8.55 33.72 -9.99
C PRO A 86 -9.47 33.16 -8.89
N GLY A 87 -10.11 34.06 -8.14
CA GLY A 87 -11.03 33.70 -7.05
C GLY A 87 -10.36 33.31 -5.73
N VAL A 88 -9.03 33.23 -5.68
CA VAL A 88 -8.25 32.94 -4.47
C VAL A 88 -7.53 34.20 -3.99
N GLU A 89 -7.60 34.44 -2.69
CA GLU A 89 -6.96 35.55 -2.01
C GLU A 89 -6.03 35.00 -0.92
N PHE A 90 -4.75 35.39 -0.98
CA PHE A 90 -3.75 34.96 0.00
C PHE A 90 -3.67 36.00 1.12
N ILE A 91 -3.88 35.54 2.35
CA ILE A 91 -3.87 36.36 3.56
C ILE A 91 -2.60 36.04 4.34
N GLU A 92 -1.72 37.03 4.44
CA GLU A 92 -0.46 36.89 5.16
C GLU A 92 -0.69 36.86 6.67
N ILE A 93 -0.13 35.85 7.33
CA ILE A 93 -0.12 35.74 8.79
C ILE A 93 1.26 36.10 9.32
N SER A 94 1.32 36.93 10.35
CA SER A 94 2.56 37.16 11.11
C SER A 94 3.12 35.84 11.68
N PRO A 95 4.43 35.56 11.57
CA PRO A 95 5.05 34.39 12.18
C PRO A 95 4.87 34.28 13.70
N SER A 96 4.58 35.39 14.38
CA SER A 96 4.30 35.41 15.82
C SER A 96 2.87 35.02 16.17
N SER A 97 1.95 34.99 15.20
CA SER A 97 0.54 34.67 15.42
C SER A 97 0.34 33.19 15.71
N VAL A 98 -0.61 32.88 16.60
CA VAL A 98 -0.98 31.49 16.92
C VAL A 98 -1.55 30.76 15.70
N LEU A 99 -2.20 31.47 14.77
CA LEU A 99 -2.73 30.91 13.51
C LEU A 99 -1.64 30.30 12.62
N SER A 100 -0.39 30.75 12.74
CA SER A 100 0.72 30.19 11.97
C SER A 100 1.01 28.71 12.31
N ARG A 101 0.53 28.23 13.46
CA ARG A 101 0.66 26.84 13.91
C ARG A 101 -0.64 26.05 13.75
N GLU A 102 -1.66 26.65 13.17
CA GLU A 102 -2.98 26.04 13.02
C GLU A 102 -3.23 25.61 11.57
N TRP A 103 -3.81 24.42 11.43
CA TRP A 103 -4.39 23.92 10.21
C TRP A 103 -5.89 24.06 10.35
N PHE A 104 -6.54 24.80 9.45
CA PHE A 104 -7.99 24.94 9.53
C PHE A 104 -8.66 25.06 8.17
N LEU A 105 -9.87 24.54 8.06
CA LEU A 105 -10.78 24.78 6.96
C LEU A 105 -12.12 25.23 7.54
N LEU A 106 -12.74 26.24 6.93
CA LEU A 106 -14.06 26.72 7.32
C LEU A 106 -14.93 26.96 6.08
N VAL A 107 -16.13 26.41 6.12
CA VAL A 107 -17.24 26.77 5.24
C VAL A 107 -18.45 27.03 6.12
N ASN A 108 -19.11 28.16 5.94
CA ASN A 108 -20.31 28.51 6.71
C ASN A 108 -21.38 29.11 5.79
N THR A 109 -22.34 28.31 5.36
CA THR A 109 -23.48 28.75 4.55
C THR A 109 -24.80 28.17 5.07
N SER A 110 -25.93 28.64 4.53
CA SER A 110 -27.25 28.14 4.93
C SER A 110 -27.45 26.66 4.63
N SER A 111 -26.81 26.13 3.58
CA SER A 111 -27.01 24.76 3.08
C SER A 111 -25.83 23.82 3.34
N PHE A 112 -24.64 24.36 3.61
CA PHE A 112 -23.47 23.57 3.97
C PHE A 112 -22.59 24.33 4.96
N TRP A 113 -22.33 23.73 6.12
CA TRP A 113 -21.42 24.28 7.12
C TRP A 113 -20.54 23.20 7.74
N THR A 114 -19.25 23.49 7.87
CA THR A 114 -18.29 22.58 8.48
C THR A 114 -17.03 23.34 8.88
N THR A 115 -16.35 22.85 9.91
CA THR A 115 -15.05 23.37 10.30
C THR A 115 -14.10 22.25 10.70
N LEU A 116 -12.89 22.28 10.15
CA LEU A 116 -11.75 21.51 10.63
C LEU A 116 -10.82 22.52 11.27
N VAL A 117 -10.47 22.33 12.54
CA VAL A 117 -9.46 23.16 13.23
C VAL A 117 -8.49 22.24 13.96
N ALA A 118 -7.21 22.49 13.79
CA ALA A 118 -6.16 21.71 14.42
C ALA A 118 -4.94 22.56 14.72
N GLN A 119 -4.19 22.19 15.76
CA GLN A 119 -2.93 22.79 16.14
C GLN A 119 -1.81 21.76 16.04
N GLU A 120 -0.67 22.17 15.50
CA GLU A 120 0.53 21.33 15.45
C GLU A 120 1.04 21.04 16.87
N VAL A 121 1.13 19.77 17.23
CA VAL A 121 1.65 19.31 18.53
C VAL A 121 3.09 18.82 18.42
N ASP A 122 3.83 19.01 19.51
CA ASP A 122 5.24 18.63 19.55
C ASP A 122 5.43 17.11 19.41
N GLY A 123 6.56 16.72 18.83
CA GLY A 123 6.89 15.32 18.55
C GLY A 123 6.41 14.85 17.17
N ARG A 124 7.04 13.78 16.68
CA ARG A 124 6.77 13.21 15.36
C ARG A 124 5.84 12.01 15.47
N ASP A 125 5.06 11.79 14.42
CA ASP A 125 4.27 10.57 14.28
C ASP A 125 5.20 9.35 14.23
N ILE A 126 4.88 8.34 15.04
CA ILE A 126 5.75 7.17 15.24
C ILE A 126 5.82 6.33 13.96
N THR A 127 4.76 6.34 13.15
CA THR A 127 4.65 5.52 11.94
C THR A 127 5.22 6.23 10.72
N THR A 128 4.87 7.51 10.52
CA THR A 128 5.23 8.28 9.33
C THR A 128 6.47 9.16 9.52
N GLY A 129 6.91 9.39 10.76
CA GLY A 129 7.96 10.36 11.08
C GLY A 129 7.59 11.82 10.82
N GLY A 130 6.33 12.07 10.44
CA GLY A 130 5.80 13.38 10.08
C GLY A 130 5.31 14.20 11.26
N ARG A 131 4.78 15.40 10.95
CA ARG A 131 4.13 16.29 11.93
C ARG A 131 2.82 15.69 12.43
N ARG A 132 2.42 16.13 13.63
CA ARG A 132 1.17 15.70 14.27
C ARG A 132 0.29 16.91 14.56
N PHE A 133 -1.01 16.71 14.42
CA PHE A 133 -1.99 17.75 14.60
C PHE A 133 -3.06 17.28 15.58
N ASP A 134 -3.22 18.01 16.67
CA ASP A 134 -4.35 17.82 17.56
C ASP A 134 -5.51 18.66 17.03
N GLY A 135 -6.58 17.99 16.60
CA GLY A 135 -7.62 18.63 15.82
C GLY A 135 -9.00 18.04 16.06
N LEU A 136 -10.00 18.80 15.63
CA LEU A 136 -11.38 18.38 15.57
C LEU A 136 -11.99 18.81 14.24
N TRP A 137 -12.88 17.96 13.74
CA TRP A 137 -13.72 18.24 12.59
C TRP A 137 -15.17 18.21 13.07
N SER A 138 -15.93 19.26 12.76
CA SER A 138 -17.28 19.41 13.26
C SER A 138 -18.24 19.97 12.21
N PHE A 139 -19.48 19.53 12.33
CA PHE A 139 -20.66 20.07 11.65
C PHE A 139 -21.63 20.71 12.66
N ASP A 140 -21.23 20.87 13.92
CA ASP A 140 -22.02 21.53 14.95
C ASP A 140 -22.11 23.03 14.64
N GLU A 141 -23.34 23.54 14.56
CA GLU A 141 -23.64 24.94 14.24
C GLU A 141 -22.96 25.92 15.20
N GLN A 142 -22.96 25.64 16.50
CA GLN A 142 -22.36 26.53 17.51
C GLN A 142 -20.84 26.61 17.34
N VAL A 143 -20.21 25.48 17.01
CA VAL A 143 -18.76 25.43 16.74
C VAL A 143 -18.46 26.23 15.48
N VAL A 144 -19.17 25.97 14.38
CA VAL A 144 -18.90 26.63 13.11
C VAL A 144 -19.13 28.13 13.20
N ASP A 145 -20.20 28.58 13.85
CA ASP A 145 -20.48 30.01 14.02
C ASP A 145 -19.46 30.71 14.92
N ARG A 146 -18.98 30.02 15.96
CA ARG A 146 -17.90 30.56 16.80
C ARG A 146 -16.60 30.73 16.00
N ILE A 147 -16.21 29.73 15.21
CA ILE A 147 -15.02 29.83 14.35
C ILE A 147 -15.22 30.92 13.28
N SER A 148 -16.41 31.01 12.70
CA SER A 148 -16.76 32.04 11.71
C SER A 148 -16.68 33.46 12.28
N LEU A 149 -17.11 33.66 13.53
CA LEU A 149 -16.94 34.92 14.25
C LEU A 149 -15.47 35.26 14.44
N LEU A 150 -14.65 34.31 14.89
CA LEU A 150 -13.22 34.54 15.10
C LEU A 150 -12.47 34.85 13.79
N ILE A 151 -12.80 34.15 12.70
CA ILE A 151 -12.27 34.45 11.37
C ILE A 151 -12.66 35.87 10.94
N SER A 152 -13.91 36.29 11.16
CA SER A 152 -14.32 37.65 10.79
C SER A 152 -13.52 38.74 11.55
N GLN A 153 -13.15 38.48 12.81
CA GLN A 153 -12.28 39.36 13.60
C GLN A 153 -10.85 39.39 13.07
N VAL A 154 -10.31 38.23 12.66
CA VAL A 154 -8.97 38.13 12.04
C VAL A 154 -8.94 38.89 10.70
N MET A 155 -10.02 38.81 9.94
CA MET A 155 -10.19 39.49 8.65
C MET A 155 -10.60 40.97 8.78
N GLU A 156 -10.75 41.49 10.01
CA GLU A 156 -11.26 42.85 10.28
C GLU A 156 -12.57 43.18 9.54
N SER A 157 -13.43 42.17 9.41
CA SER A 157 -14.67 42.21 8.63
C SER A 157 -15.90 42.11 9.52
N SER A 158 -17.05 42.55 9.00
CA SER A 158 -18.32 42.45 9.73
C SER A 158 -18.85 41.01 9.73
N TYR A 159 -19.03 40.43 10.92
CA TYR A 159 -19.68 39.13 11.08
C TYR A 159 -21.17 39.21 10.72
N GLN A 160 -21.64 38.31 9.85
CA GLN A 160 -23.05 38.17 9.48
C GLN A 160 -23.55 36.77 9.87
N PRO A 161 -24.34 36.64 10.96
CA PRO A 161 -24.86 35.34 11.38
C PRO A 161 -25.91 34.81 10.40
N ILE A 162 -25.86 33.50 10.13
CA ILE A 162 -26.80 32.83 9.23
C ILE A 162 -28.08 32.51 10.01
N ARG A 163 -29.16 33.22 9.70
CA ARG A 163 -30.43 33.12 10.44
C ARG A 163 -31.30 31.91 10.07
N LYS A 164 -31.12 31.36 8.86
CA LYS A 164 -31.92 30.24 8.34
C LYS A 164 -30.99 29.18 7.77
N ARG A 165 -30.97 28.01 8.41
CA ARG A 165 -30.24 26.82 7.97
C ARG A 165 -31.17 25.85 7.25
N ASN A 166 -30.67 25.21 6.21
CA ASN A 166 -31.29 24.07 5.55
C ASN A 166 -30.60 22.79 6.08
N TYR A 167 -31.13 22.24 7.18
CA TYR A 167 -30.59 21.03 7.80
C TYR A 167 -30.75 19.78 6.92
N GLU A 168 -31.76 19.74 6.06
CA GLU A 168 -31.94 18.64 5.12
C GLU A 168 -30.77 18.58 4.12
N GLN A 169 -30.45 19.72 3.51
CA GLN A 169 -29.33 19.83 2.58
C GLN A 169 -27.98 19.53 3.27
N GLN A 170 -27.80 20.01 4.50
CA GLN A 170 -26.61 19.67 5.30
C GLN A 170 -26.48 18.17 5.54
N ASN A 171 -27.56 17.49 5.92
CA ASN A 171 -27.55 16.06 6.20
C ASN A 171 -27.20 15.23 4.95
N ILE A 172 -27.65 15.67 3.76
CA ILE A 172 -27.24 15.07 2.47
C ILE A 172 -25.72 15.18 2.30
N HIS A 173 -25.14 16.37 2.50
CA HIS A 173 -23.68 16.55 2.41
C HIS A 173 -22.92 15.69 3.43
N ILE A 174 -23.37 15.62 4.68
CA ILE A 174 -22.74 14.78 5.70
C ILE A 174 -22.79 13.30 5.30
N SER A 175 -23.93 12.84 4.77
CA SER A 175 -24.11 11.46 4.31
C SER A 175 -23.18 11.11 3.15
N ASP A 176 -23.04 12.02 2.17
CA ASP A 176 -22.13 11.84 1.02
C ASP A 176 -20.67 11.76 1.47
N ILE A 177 -20.24 12.65 2.35
CA ILE A 177 -18.88 12.59 2.91
C ILE A 177 -18.66 11.27 3.67
N SER A 178 -19.62 10.89 4.52
CA SER A 178 -19.53 9.68 5.32
C SER A 178 -19.42 8.43 4.44
N SER A 179 -20.22 8.36 3.38
CA SER A 179 -20.21 7.25 2.42
C SER A 179 -18.87 7.13 1.68
N ARG A 180 -18.26 8.25 1.29
CA ARG A 180 -16.92 8.26 0.69
C ARG A 180 -15.83 7.82 1.66
N MET A 181 -15.91 8.27 2.92
CA MET A 181 -14.98 7.86 3.97
C MET A 181 -15.08 6.36 4.27
N LEU A 182 -16.30 5.82 4.35
CA LEU A 182 -16.55 4.38 4.50
C LEU A 182 -15.94 3.59 3.35
N SER A 183 -16.20 4.01 2.11
CA SER A 183 -15.63 3.36 0.92
C SER A 183 -14.09 3.38 0.94
N MET A 184 -13.48 4.49 1.35
CA MET A 184 -12.02 4.59 1.47
C MET A 184 -11.47 3.63 2.53
N LEU A 185 -12.14 3.51 3.69
CA LEU A 185 -11.74 2.57 4.73
C LEU A 185 -11.85 1.11 4.28
N GLU A 186 -12.94 0.76 3.58
CA GLU A 186 -13.11 -0.57 3.00
C GLU A 186 -11.95 -0.92 2.05
N GLN A 187 -11.58 0.00 1.16
CA GLN A 187 -10.43 -0.19 0.26
C GLN A 187 -9.11 -0.37 1.02
N VAL A 188 -8.86 0.41 2.07
CA VAL A 188 -7.66 0.25 2.90
C VAL A 188 -7.65 -1.11 3.61
N VAL A 189 -8.80 -1.57 4.09
CA VAL A 189 -8.92 -2.90 4.73
C VAL A 189 -8.63 -4.00 3.71
N LEU A 190 -9.24 -3.94 2.53
CA LEU A 190 -9.04 -4.93 1.46
C LEU A 190 -7.58 -4.98 1.01
N ASN A 191 -6.95 -3.83 0.78
CA ASN A 191 -5.53 -3.76 0.39
C ASN A 191 -4.61 -4.34 1.47
N ASN A 192 -4.89 -4.04 2.74
CA ASN A 192 -4.13 -4.62 3.84
C ASN A 192 -4.34 -6.14 3.98
N GLN A 193 -5.54 -6.63 3.70
CA GLN A 193 -5.82 -8.07 3.68
C GLN A 193 -5.05 -8.76 2.54
N ARG A 194 -5.10 -8.24 1.31
CA ARG A 194 -4.34 -8.75 0.15
C ARG A 194 -2.84 -8.79 0.45
N ARG A 195 -2.27 -7.68 0.93
CA ARG A 195 -0.85 -7.61 1.29
C ARG A 195 -0.45 -8.61 2.37
N ARG A 196 -1.31 -8.90 3.34
CA ARG A 196 -1.06 -9.94 4.36
C ARG A 196 -1.03 -11.33 3.74
N VAL A 197 -1.92 -11.61 2.79
CA VAL A 197 -1.92 -12.88 2.05
C VAL A 197 -0.63 -13.05 1.26
N HIS A 198 -0.20 -12.02 0.51
CA HIS A 198 1.05 -12.06 -0.25
C HIS A 198 2.26 -12.37 0.64
N LEU A 199 2.41 -11.65 1.75
CA LEU A 199 3.53 -11.85 2.69
C LEU A 199 3.52 -13.24 3.32
N ARG A 200 2.35 -13.76 3.71
CA ARG A 200 2.23 -15.12 4.24
C ARG A 200 2.57 -16.19 3.21
N THR A 201 2.15 -15.99 1.96
CA THR A 201 2.44 -16.92 0.85
C THR A 201 3.94 -17.01 0.61
N LEU A 202 4.63 -15.86 0.51
CA LEU A 202 6.09 -15.82 0.34
C LEU A 202 6.84 -16.43 1.53
N GLN A 203 6.40 -16.13 2.76
CA GLN A 203 7.01 -16.69 3.96
C GLN A 203 6.84 -18.22 4.00
N GLN A 204 5.62 -18.73 3.78
CA GLN A 204 5.36 -20.16 3.78
C GLN A 204 6.17 -20.88 2.71
N PHE A 205 6.24 -20.30 1.50
CA PHE A 205 7.07 -20.85 0.43
C PHE A 205 8.55 -20.95 0.85
N ALA A 206 9.12 -19.89 1.42
CA ALA A 206 10.51 -19.87 1.86
C ALA A 206 10.80 -20.91 2.97
N GLU A 207 9.84 -21.10 3.88
CA GLU A 207 9.93 -22.10 4.95
C GLU A 207 9.86 -23.52 4.37
N THR A 208 8.94 -23.79 3.45
CA THR A 208 8.81 -25.12 2.83
C THR A 208 10.02 -25.46 1.95
N SER A 209 10.51 -24.51 1.15
CA SER A 209 11.68 -24.73 0.30
C SER A 209 12.94 -25.08 1.07
N SER A 210 13.06 -24.57 2.31
CA SER A 210 14.19 -24.89 3.19
C SER A 210 14.06 -26.25 3.88
N ASN A 211 12.84 -26.74 4.10
CA ASN A 211 12.58 -27.93 4.93
C ASN A 211 12.32 -29.20 4.11
N ASN A 212 11.79 -29.08 2.89
CA ASN A 212 11.35 -30.22 2.08
C ASN A 212 11.59 -29.96 0.57
N PRO A 213 12.84 -30.05 0.09
CA PRO A 213 13.16 -29.74 -1.31
C PRO A 213 12.58 -30.75 -2.31
N ASP A 214 12.34 -31.99 -1.89
CA ASP A 214 11.99 -33.10 -2.81
C ASP A 214 10.56 -32.96 -3.39
N ASN A 215 9.62 -32.36 -2.66
CA ASN A 215 8.23 -32.16 -3.08
C ASN A 215 7.89 -30.68 -3.32
N LEU A 216 8.89 -29.86 -3.62
CA LEU A 216 8.74 -28.40 -3.66
C LEU A 216 7.68 -27.94 -4.67
N LEU A 217 7.50 -28.63 -5.80
CA LEU A 217 6.50 -28.26 -6.81
C LEU A 217 5.08 -28.51 -6.29
N GLU A 218 4.81 -29.69 -5.72
CA GLU A 218 3.54 -30.01 -5.07
C GLU A 218 3.22 -29.04 -3.93
N ASP A 219 4.19 -28.82 -3.04
CA ASP A 219 4.00 -27.93 -1.90
C ASP A 219 3.73 -26.48 -2.34
N THR A 220 4.38 -26.03 -3.43
CA THR A 220 4.12 -24.70 -4.01
C THR A 220 2.73 -24.59 -4.59
N ALA A 221 2.26 -25.64 -5.29
CA ALA A 221 0.91 -25.65 -5.83
C ALA A 221 -0.13 -25.56 -4.70
N GLU A 222 0.09 -26.30 -3.60
CA GLU A 222 -0.78 -26.27 -2.43
C GLU A 222 -0.73 -24.92 -1.69
N ILE A 223 0.44 -24.27 -1.57
CA ILE A 223 0.55 -22.93 -0.97
C ILE A 223 -0.22 -21.89 -1.78
N LEU A 224 -0.10 -21.94 -3.12
CA LEU A 224 -0.81 -21.03 -4.02
C LEU A 224 -2.32 -21.29 -4.02
N HIS A 225 -2.75 -22.54 -3.83
CA HIS A 225 -4.17 -22.86 -3.70
C HIS A 225 -4.74 -22.39 -2.35
N SER A 226 -4.11 -22.80 -1.24
CA SER A 226 -4.67 -22.67 0.10
C SER A 226 -4.45 -21.30 0.76
N ILE A 227 -3.30 -20.64 0.50
CA ILE A 227 -2.96 -19.37 1.13
C ILE A 227 -3.19 -18.21 0.17
N PHE A 228 -2.70 -18.33 -1.06
CA PHE A 228 -2.83 -17.27 -2.07
C PHE A 228 -4.26 -17.15 -2.62
N GLY A 229 -5.07 -18.20 -2.50
CA GLY A 229 -6.50 -18.17 -2.84
C GLY A 229 -6.81 -18.43 -4.32
N ALA A 230 -5.90 -19.10 -5.04
CA ALA A 230 -6.18 -19.59 -6.37
C ALA A 230 -7.19 -20.74 -6.34
N THR A 231 -8.16 -20.77 -7.26
CA THR A 231 -9.12 -21.88 -7.35
C THR A 231 -8.49 -23.11 -7.98
N GLY A 232 -7.57 -22.90 -8.91
CA GLY A 232 -6.74 -23.92 -9.53
C GLY A 232 -5.32 -23.43 -9.73
N VAL A 233 -4.35 -24.32 -9.54
CA VAL A 233 -2.93 -24.05 -9.72
C VAL A 233 -2.30 -25.13 -10.58
N VAL A 234 -1.45 -24.72 -11.51
CA VAL A 234 -0.68 -25.61 -12.39
C VAL A 234 0.77 -25.15 -12.39
N ILE A 235 1.69 -26.08 -12.16
CA ILE A 235 3.12 -25.87 -12.35
C ILE A 235 3.59 -26.82 -13.45
N ALA A 236 4.14 -26.23 -14.51
CA ALA A 236 4.62 -26.94 -15.68
C ALA A 236 6.14 -26.79 -15.82
N GLY A 237 6.82 -27.90 -16.10
CA GLY A 237 8.23 -27.95 -16.46
C GLY A 237 8.40 -28.01 -17.97
N LEU A 238 9.33 -27.21 -18.51
CA LEU A 238 9.71 -27.24 -19.92
C LEU A 238 10.56 -28.48 -20.18
N ASN A 239 10.21 -29.28 -21.18
CA ASN A 239 10.99 -30.46 -21.53
C ASN A 239 12.28 -30.07 -22.29
N PRO A 240 13.32 -30.92 -22.33
CA PRO A 240 14.59 -30.63 -23.02
C PRO A 240 14.45 -30.33 -24.52
N SER A 241 13.41 -30.86 -25.17
CA SER A 241 13.04 -30.56 -26.57
C SER A 241 12.68 -29.09 -26.79
N LYS A 242 12.25 -28.37 -25.74
CA LYS A 242 11.73 -26.99 -25.76
C LYS A 242 10.47 -26.78 -26.61
N GLU A 243 9.91 -27.83 -27.20
CA GLU A 243 8.69 -27.79 -28.02
C GLU A 243 7.43 -28.04 -27.18
N ASP A 244 7.56 -28.82 -26.10
CA ASP A 244 6.48 -29.20 -25.21
C ASP A 244 6.85 -28.98 -23.73
N TYR A 245 5.83 -28.85 -22.90
CA TYR A 245 5.94 -28.79 -21.44
C TYR A 245 5.12 -29.90 -20.81
N SER A 246 5.57 -30.37 -19.64
CA SER A 246 4.89 -31.38 -18.84
C SER A 246 4.31 -30.75 -17.58
N VAL A 247 3.07 -31.08 -17.25
CA VAL A 247 2.45 -30.62 -16.00
C VAL A 247 3.02 -31.42 -14.82
N CYS A 248 3.83 -30.76 -14.00
CA CYS A 248 4.55 -31.38 -12.88
C CYS A 248 3.68 -31.43 -11.62
N ALA A 249 3.01 -30.32 -11.28
CA ALA A 249 2.16 -30.23 -10.10
C ALA A 249 0.85 -29.51 -10.43
N VAL A 250 -0.21 -29.92 -9.73
CA VAL A 250 -1.54 -29.30 -9.79
C VAL A 250 -2.12 -29.21 -8.38
N ALA A 251 -2.95 -28.20 -8.12
CA ALA A 251 -3.74 -28.09 -6.89
C ALA A 251 -5.10 -27.43 -7.17
N GLY A 252 -6.06 -27.65 -6.27
CA GLY A 252 -7.42 -27.15 -6.42
C GLY A 252 -8.22 -27.85 -7.53
N ASP A 253 -8.91 -27.08 -8.36
CA ASP A 253 -9.69 -27.58 -9.50
C ASP A 253 -8.88 -27.73 -10.80
N ALA A 254 -7.56 -27.55 -10.72
CA ALA A 254 -6.66 -27.74 -11.84
C ALA A 254 -6.54 -29.21 -12.25
N ASN A 255 -6.36 -29.44 -13.55
CA ASN A 255 -6.31 -30.77 -14.15
C ASN A 255 -4.99 -31.06 -14.86
N GLY A 256 -4.85 -32.31 -15.27
CA GLY A 256 -3.84 -32.70 -16.25
C GLY A 256 -2.44 -32.95 -15.69
N LYS A 257 -2.30 -33.36 -14.42
CA LYS A 257 -1.00 -33.83 -13.89
C LYS A 257 -0.39 -34.91 -14.79
N GLY A 258 0.85 -34.71 -15.23
CA GLY A 258 1.56 -35.59 -16.15
C GLY A 258 1.21 -35.41 -17.64
N TRP A 259 0.27 -34.53 -18.00
CA TRP A 259 -0.03 -34.23 -19.40
C TRP A 259 1.12 -33.47 -20.05
N LYS A 260 1.30 -33.73 -21.34
CA LYS A 260 2.23 -33.01 -22.21
C LYS A 260 1.45 -32.08 -23.12
N MET A 261 1.91 -30.84 -23.21
CA MET A 261 1.24 -29.78 -23.94
C MET A 261 2.26 -29.04 -24.82
N PRO A 262 1.88 -28.62 -26.05
CA PRO A 262 2.77 -27.85 -26.91
C PRO A 262 2.95 -26.42 -26.36
N VAL A 263 4.17 -25.89 -26.44
CA VAL A 263 4.49 -24.51 -25.99
C VAL A 263 3.79 -23.45 -26.87
N SER A 264 3.37 -23.81 -28.08
CA SER A 264 2.64 -22.93 -29.00
C SER A 264 1.21 -22.61 -28.55
N GLU A 265 0.67 -23.32 -27.55
CA GLU A 265 -0.71 -23.19 -27.13
C GLU A 265 -0.85 -22.88 -25.63
N GLY A 266 -2.00 -22.30 -25.28
CA GLY A 266 -2.37 -22.03 -23.89
C GLY A 266 -1.61 -20.87 -23.22
N LEU A 267 -2.05 -20.55 -22.00
CA LEU A 267 -1.49 -19.46 -21.21
C LEU A 267 -0.06 -19.74 -20.75
N ILE A 268 0.21 -20.98 -20.32
CA ILE A 268 1.52 -21.46 -19.87
C ILE A 268 2.53 -21.38 -21.02
N GLY A 269 2.18 -21.90 -22.21
CA GLY A 269 3.04 -21.86 -23.39
C GLY A 269 3.42 -20.44 -23.78
N ARG A 270 2.46 -19.50 -23.74
CA ARG A 270 2.73 -18.06 -23.96
C ARG A 270 3.67 -17.46 -22.92
N ALA A 271 3.52 -17.80 -21.64
CA ALA A 271 4.40 -17.29 -20.58
C ALA A 271 5.84 -17.81 -20.75
N ILE A 272 5.99 -19.09 -21.08
CA ILE A 272 7.28 -19.72 -21.39
C ILE A 272 7.93 -19.04 -22.61
N HIS A 273 7.20 -18.95 -23.73
CA HIS A 273 7.71 -18.42 -24.99
C HIS A 273 8.09 -16.94 -24.90
N GLN A 274 7.27 -16.12 -24.24
CA GLN A 274 7.51 -14.69 -24.12
C GLN A 274 8.39 -14.31 -22.92
N ALA A 275 8.75 -15.28 -22.07
CA ALA A 275 9.55 -15.07 -20.87
C ALA A 275 9.06 -13.93 -19.96
N ARG A 276 7.73 -13.73 -19.89
CA ARG A 276 7.09 -12.69 -19.09
C ARG A 276 5.77 -13.15 -18.49
N LEU A 277 5.32 -12.43 -17.47
CA LEU A 277 4.00 -12.60 -16.88
C LEU A 277 2.91 -12.37 -17.92
N ILE A 278 1.97 -13.32 -18.04
CA ILE A 278 0.78 -13.20 -18.89
C ILE A 278 -0.44 -13.20 -17.99
N GLN A 279 -1.30 -12.19 -18.14
CA GLN A 279 -2.53 -12.06 -17.39
C GLN A 279 -3.73 -11.94 -18.33
N VAL A 280 -4.80 -12.68 -18.03
CA VAL A 280 -6.10 -12.61 -18.71
C VAL A 280 -7.13 -12.24 -17.66
N ALA A 281 -7.58 -10.99 -17.72
CA ALA A 281 -8.46 -10.43 -16.70
C ALA A 281 -9.90 -10.99 -16.75
N SER A 282 -10.38 -11.39 -17.94
CA SER A 282 -11.69 -12.01 -18.10
C SER A 282 -11.74 -12.88 -19.36
N VAL A 283 -12.04 -14.17 -19.18
CA VAL A 283 -12.32 -15.11 -20.28
C VAL A 283 -13.77 -14.91 -20.72
N ARG A 284 -13.99 -14.47 -21.97
CA ARG A 284 -15.32 -14.00 -22.42
C ARG A 284 -16.18 -15.11 -23.03
N GLN A 285 -15.61 -16.29 -23.35
CA GLN A 285 -16.35 -17.40 -24.00
C GLN A 285 -16.00 -18.79 -23.45
N ARG A 286 -16.97 -19.71 -23.47
CA ARG A 286 -16.82 -21.12 -23.03
C ARG A 286 -15.87 -21.95 -23.93
N HIS A 287 -15.63 -21.49 -25.17
CA HIS A 287 -14.64 -22.07 -26.11
C HIS A 287 -13.19 -21.62 -25.84
N GLU A 288 -12.99 -20.65 -24.93
CA GLU A 288 -11.68 -20.16 -24.48
C GLU A 288 -11.33 -20.68 -23.07
N SER A 289 -12.05 -21.68 -22.57
CA SER A 289 -11.78 -22.33 -21.29
C SER A 289 -10.42 -23.02 -21.35
N ASP A 290 -9.53 -22.67 -20.42
CA ASP A 290 -8.19 -23.26 -20.36
C ASP A 290 -8.32 -24.75 -19.98
N PRO A 291 -7.75 -25.69 -20.76
CA PRO A 291 -7.88 -27.13 -20.49
C PRO A 291 -7.35 -27.55 -19.12
N LEU A 292 -6.35 -26.83 -18.59
CA LEU A 292 -5.72 -27.12 -17.31
C LEU A 292 -6.40 -26.38 -16.15
N LEU A 293 -7.08 -25.26 -16.44
CA LEU A 293 -7.79 -24.41 -15.47
C LEU A 293 -9.25 -24.14 -15.94
N PRO A 294 -10.12 -25.16 -15.98
CA PRO A 294 -11.39 -25.09 -16.72
C PRO A 294 -12.44 -24.17 -16.10
N THR A 295 -12.38 -23.96 -14.79
CA THR A 295 -13.32 -23.11 -14.03
C THR A 295 -12.91 -21.64 -14.01
N ALA A 296 -11.67 -21.33 -14.43
CA ALA A 296 -11.07 -20.03 -14.26
C ALA A 296 -11.66 -19.01 -15.26
N LYS A 297 -12.15 -17.89 -14.73
CA LYS A 297 -12.55 -16.71 -15.49
C LYS A 297 -11.47 -15.64 -15.52
N ALA A 298 -10.56 -15.64 -14.54
CA ALA A 298 -9.35 -14.83 -14.55
C ALA A 298 -8.14 -15.74 -14.39
N LEU A 299 -7.11 -15.50 -15.19
CA LEU A 299 -5.93 -16.35 -15.28
C LEU A 299 -4.67 -15.51 -15.24
N ILE A 300 -3.63 -16.03 -14.61
CA ILE A 300 -2.31 -15.42 -14.62
C ILE A 300 -1.24 -16.52 -14.64
N ALA A 301 -0.22 -16.34 -15.49
CA ALA A 301 0.91 -17.26 -15.60
C ALA A 301 2.24 -16.51 -15.53
N ALA A 302 3.11 -16.96 -14.63
CA ALA A 302 4.45 -16.45 -14.46
C ALA A 302 5.47 -17.52 -14.91
N PRO A 303 6.45 -17.16 -15.73
CA PRO A 303 7.49 -18.11 -16.13
C PRO A 303 8.49 -18.32 -15.01
N ILE A 304 9.01 -19.55 -14.92
CA ILE A 304 10.08 -19.95 -14.00
C ILE A 304 11.40 -19.75 -14.74
N ILE A 305 12.13 -18.67 -14.43
CA ILE A 305 13.31 -18.25 -15.20
C ILE A 305 14.47 -17.88 -14.28
N GLU A 306 15.63 -18.48 -14.55
CA GLU A 306 16.91 -18.03 -14.04
C GLU A 306 18.00 -18.31 -15.08
N GLY A 307 18.38 -17.29 -15.86
CA GLY A 307 19.25 -17.43 -17.04
C GLY A 307 18.57 -18.12 -18.24
N GLN A 308 17.87 -19.22 -17.99
CA GLN A 308 17.01 -19.95 -18.93
C GLN A 308 15.61 -20.18 -18.36
N VAL A 309 14.66 -20.52 -19.24
CA VAL A 309 13.27 -20.83 -18.85
C VAL A 309 13.16 -22.31 -18.50
N TYR A 310 12.78 -22.60 -17.25
CA TYR A 310 12.57 -23.97 -16.75
C TYR A 310 11.10 -24.40 -16.87
N GLY A 311 10.17 -23.47 -17.08
CA GLY A 311 8.74 -23.76 -17.10
C GLY A 311 7.90 -22.54 -16.78
N ALA A 312 6.68 -22.76 -16.29
CA ALA A 312 5.81 -21.69 -15.78
C ALA A 312 4.85 -22.19 -14.71
N ILE A 313 4.42 -21.25 -13.87
CA ILE A 313 3.32 -21.41 -12.92
C ILE A 313 2.11 -20.68 -13.50
N ALA A 314 0.94 -21.33 -13.51
CA ALA A 314 -0.32 -20.69 -13.84
C ALA A 314 -1.33 -20.90 -12.71
N ILE A 315 -2.09 -19.85 -12.40
CA ILE A 315 -3.16 -19.89 -11.42
C ILE A 315 -4.44 -19.30 -12.01
N GLY A 316 -5.58 -19.83 -11.55
CA GLY A 316 -6.91 -19.42 -11.97
C GLY A 316 -7.78 -18.96 -10.81
N ASN A 317 -8.78 -18.13 -11.12
CA ASN A 317 -9.88 -17.79 -10.22
C ASN A 317 -11.22 -17.79 -10.97
N THR A 318 -12.30 -18.18 -10.29
CA THR A 318 -13.67 -18.22 -10.83
C THR A 318 -14.30 -16.84 -11.00
N GLU A 319 -13.74 -15.80 -10.37
CA GLU A 319 -14.13 -14.39 -10.51
C GLU A 319 -13.29 -13.67 -11.57
N SER A 320 -13.93 -12.82 -12.39
CA SER A 320 -13.23 -11.98 -13.36
C SER A 320 -12.58 -10.77 -12.68
N ASN A 321 -11.46 -10.29 -13.22
CA ASN A 321 -10.66 -9.16 -12.73
C ASN A 321 -10.17 -9.32 -11.27
N GLN A 322 -10.02 -10.56 -10.81
CA GLN A 322 -9.60 -10.83 -9.43
C GLN A 322 -8.13 -10.45 -9.17
N TRP A 323 -7.27 -10.70 -10.16
CA TRP A 323 -5.82 -10.52 -10.07
C TRP A 323 -5.41 -9.07 -10.35
N ASP A 324 -4.68 -8.46 -9.41
CA ASP A 324 -4.05 -7.15 -9.57
C ASP A 324 -2.55 -7.26 -9.91
N GLU A 325 -1.87 -6.12 -10.00
CA GLU A 325 -0.44 -6.07 -10.31
C GLU A 325 0.42 -6.68 -9.19
N ASP A 326 0.06 -6.48 -7.93
CA ASP A 326 0.79 -7.01 -6.77
C ASP A 326 0.67 -8.53 -6.66
N ASP A 327 -0.50 -9.09 -7.02
CA ASP A 327 -0.71 -10.53 -7.18
C ASP A 327 0.28 -11.12 -8.20
N GLY A 328 0.41 -10.46 -9.35
CA GLY A 328 1.35 -10.85 -10.40
C GLY A 328 2.82 -10.78 -9.96
N GLN A 329 3.21 -9.72 -9.25
CA GLN A 329 4.56 -9.59 -8.70
C GLN A 329 4.86 -10.67 -7.66
N THR A 330 3.88 -11.02 -6.82
CA THR A 330 4.01 -12.10 -5.84
C THR A 330 4.21 -13.45 -6.51
N LEU A 331 3.43 -13.75 -7.55
CA LEU A 331 3.57 -14.98 -8.33
C LEU A 331 4.93 -15.06 -9.04
N MET A 332 5.40 -13.95 -9.61
CA MET A 332 6.74 -13.88 -10.22
C MET A 332 7.86 -14.10 -9.19
N ALA A 333 7.71 -13.57 -7.97
CA ALA A 333 8.70 -13.79 -6.91
C ALA A 333 8.78 -15.28 -6.54
N ILE A 334 7.65 -15.95 -6.38
CA ILE A 334 7.60 -17.41 -6.13
C ILE A 334 8.23 -18.17 -7.30
N ALA A 335 7.89 -17.83 -8.55
CA ALA A 335 8.47 -18.47 -9.74
C ALA A 335 9.99 -18.30 -9.83
N ARG A 336 10.52 -17.14 -9.47
CA ARG A 336 11.98 -16.92 -9.40
C ARG A 336 12.63 -17.74 -8.30
N MET A 337 12.01 -17.82 -7.12
CA MET A 337 12.54 -18.63 -6.03
C MET A 337 12.54 -20.12 -6.39
N LEU A 338 11.52 -20.60 -7.10
CA LEU A 338 11.50 -21.95 -7.67
C LEU A 338 12.61 -22.18 -8.69
N ALA A 339 12.85 -21.21 -9.59
CA ALA A 339 13.91 -21.31 -10.60
C ALA A 339 15.29 -21.54 -9.97
N ILE A 340 15.58 -20.82 -8.87
CA ILE A 340 16.83 -20.97 -8.10
C ILE A 340 17.02 -22.40 -7.58
N HIS A 341 15.95 -23.01 -7.03
CA HIS A 341 16.04 -24.36 -6.50
C HIS A 341 16.17 -25.40 -7.64
N LEU A 342 15.45 -25.22 -8.74
CA LEU A 342 15.53 -26.13 -9.89
C LEU A 342 16.92 -26.09 -10.55
N ARG A 343 17.54 -24.91 -10.66
CA ARG A 343 18.92 -24.77 -11.16
C ARG A 343 19.94 -25.51 -10.32
N GLN A 344 19.80 -25.47 -8.98
CA GLN A 344 20.69 -26.19 -8.08
C GLN A 344 20.62 -27.71 -8.28
N ILE A 345 19.41 -28.24 -8.51
CA ILE A 345 19.17 -29.65 -8.82
C ILE A 345 19.80 -30.02 -10.17
N ASP A 346 19.57 -29.23 -11.22
CA ASP A 346 20.09 -29.48 -12.58
C ASP A 346 21.64 -29.50 -12.62
N ASN A 347 22.27 -28.59 -11.89
CA ASN A 347 23.73 -28.54 -11.74
C ASN A 347 24.27 -29.76 -10.96
N SER A 348 23.54 -30.28 -9.96
CA SER A 348 23.97 -31.47 -9.19
C SER A 348 23.87 -32.80 -9.95
N VAL A 349 23.01 -32.87 -10.98
CA VAL A 349 22.80 -34.08 -11.78
C VAL A 349 23.80 -34.19 -12.95
N SER A 350 24.39 -33.06 -13.35
CA SER A 350 25.22 -32.97 -14.57
C SER A 350 26.69 -33.36 -14.38
N ASP A 351 27.18 -33.58 -13.15
CA ASP A 351 28.58 -33.98 -12.92
C ASP A 351 28.75 -34.98 -11.74
N PRO A 352 28.87 -36.30 -11.98
CA PRO A 352 29.04 -37.30 -10.92
C PRO A 352 30.51 -37.49 -10.47
N THR A 353 31.46 -36.77 -11.05
CA THR A 353 32.91 -37.00 -10.84
C THR A 353 33.65 -35.94 -10.04
N GLU A 354 33.06 -34.78 -9.78
CA GLU A 354 33.68 -33.82 -8.86
C GLU A 354 33.24 -34.11 -7.43
N GLN A 355 34.15 -34.72 -6.66
CA GLN A 355 34.14 -34.58 -5.21
C GLN A 355 34.05 -33.08 -4.91
N LEU A 356 32.87 -32.62 -4.46
CA LEU A 356 32.57 -31.25 -4.05
C LEU A 356 33.82 -30.61 -3.46
N SER A 357 34.48 -29.80 -4.27
CA SER A 357 35.78 -29.29 -3.89
C SER A 357 35.56 -28.32 -2.73
N THR A 358 36.48 -28.30 -1.77
CA THR A 358 36.35 -27.52 -0.53
C THR A 358 36.06 -26.03 -0.79
N HIS A 359 36.33 -25.57 -2.01
CA HIS A 359 36.06 -24.25 -2.55
C HIS A 359 34.56 -23.98 -2.83
N GLU A 360 33.78 -24.96 -3.29
CA GLU A 360 32.34 -24.79 -3.60
C GLU A 360 31.49 -24.84 -2.33
N LEU A 361 31.85 -25.69 -1.38
CA LEU A 361 31.32 -25.66 -0.01
C LEU A 361 31.67 -24.35 0.69
N GLN A 362 32.86 -23.80 0.44
CA GLN A 362 33.21 -22.45 0.91
C GLN A 362 32.37 -21.37 0.24
N GLN A 363 32.10 -21.48 -1.05
CA GLN A 363 31.31 -20.51 -1.81
C GLN A 363 29.83 -20.52 -1.42
N ALA A 364 29.21 -21.70 -1.23
CA ALA A 364 27.86 -21.83 -0.70
C ALA A 364 27.74 -21.28 0.74
N VAL A 365 28.77 -21.50 1.58
CA VAL A 365 28.85 -20.90 2.92
C VAL A 365 29.05 -19.38 2.85
N VAL A 366 29.76 -18.87 1.84
CA VAL A 366 29.95 -17.43 1.60
C VAL A 366 28.66 -16.77 1.09
N GLU A 367 27.94 -17.39 0.17
CA GLU A 367 26.64 -16.89 -0.32
C GLU A 367 25.56 -16.93 0.76
N GLN A 368 25.52 -18.00 1.58
CA GLN A 368 24.69 -18.00 2.79
C GLN A 368 25.13 -16.90 3.77
N GLN A 369 26.44 -16.66 3.92
CA GLN A 369 26.95 -15.56 4.75
C GLN A 369 26.57 -14.19 4.19
N GLU A 370 26.53 -14.01 2.87
CA GLU A 370 26.11 -12.75 2.23
C GLU A 370 24.62 -12.50 2.40
N ALA A 371 23.76 -13.50 2.22
CA ALA A 371 22.33 -13.39 2.50
C ALA A 371 22.07 -13.07 3.98
N VAL A 372 22.83 -13.70 4.88
CA VAL A 372 22.82 -13.47 6.33
C VAL A 372 23.34 -12.06 6.66
N VAL A 373 24.39 -11.58 5.99
CA VAL A 373 24.94 -10.21 6.14
C VAL A 373 23.97 -9.17 5.59
N HIS A 374 23.25 -9.46 4.50
CA HIS A 374 22.23 -8.59 3.94
C HIS A 374 21.04 -8.46 4.90
N LEU A 375 20.60 -9.57 5.49
CA LEU A 375 19.60 -9.59 6.56
C LEU A 375 20.09 -8.84 7.80
N LEU A 376 21.36 -8.99 8.21
CA LEU A 376 21.96 -8.21 9.31
C LEU A 376 22.03 -6.71 9.00
N THR A 377 22.27 -6.35 7.74
CA THR A 377 22.35 -4.95 7.31
C THR A 377 20.97 -4.31 7.31
N LEU A 378 19.94 -5.02 6.82
CA LEU A 378 18.53 -4.65 6.96
C LEU A 378 18.13 -4.53 8.44
N GLN A 379 18.57 -5.48 9.27
CA GLN A 379 18.31 -5.45 10.71
C GLN A 379 18.96 -4.25 11.40
N LYS A 380 20.21 -3.92 11.04
CA LYS A 380 20.96 -2.78 11.58
C LYS A 380 20.35 -1.46 11.11
N LYS A 381 19.87 -1.38 9.86
CA LYS A 381 19.07 -0.26 9.33
C LYS A 381 17.77 -0.09 10.12
N LEU A 382 17.04 -1.18 10.34
CA LEU A 382 15.82 -1.20 11.16
C LEU A 382 16.09 -0.73 12.60
N ARG A 383 17.18 -1.18 13.24
CA ARG A 383 17.57 -0.71 14.58
C ARG A 383 18.02 0.75 14.61
N SER A 384 18.65 1.25 13.54
CA SER A 384 19.07 2.66 13.43
C SER A 384 17.92 3.65 13.23
N LEU A 385 16.72 3.16 12.90
CA LEU A 385 15.50 3.97 12.79
C LEU A 385 14.92 4.38 14.16
N GLY A 386 15.57 4.01 15.28
CA GLY A 386 15.37 4.58 16.61
C GLY A 386 14.10 4.15 17.34
N ASN A 387 12.95 4.11 16.65
CA ASN A 387 11.64 3.81 17.23
C ASN A 387 10.94 2.71 16.42
N LEU A 388 11.19 1.46 16.79
CA LEU A 388 10.54 0.29 16.19
C LEU A 388 9.14 0.08 16.81
N THR A 389 8.14 -0.15 15.97
CA THR A 389 6.77 -0.47 16.42
C THR A 389 6.73 -1.83 17.14
N PRO A 390 5.73 -2.12 17.99
CA PRO A 390 5.60 -3.42 18.68
C PRO A 390 5.64 -4.62 17.72
N ILE A 391 5.03 -4.49 16.54
CA ILE A 391 5.05 -5.52 15.49
C ILE A 391 6.45 -5.66 14.90
N GLN A 392 7.16 -4.56 14.64
CA GLN A 392 8.54 -4.61 14.17
C GLN A 392 9.50 -5.18 15.23
N LEU A 393 9.23 -4.95 16.53
CA LEU A 393 9.95 -5.56 17.64
C LEU A 393 9.68 -7.07 17.74
N GLU A 394 8.44 -7.50 17.46
CA GLU A 394 8.04 -8.91 17.39
C GLU A 394 8.76 -9.62 16.23
N VAL A 395 8.73 -9.02 15.04
CA VAL A 395 9.44 -9.50 13.84
C VAL A 395 10.95 -9.55 14.10
N LEU A 396 11.53 -8.52 14.73
CA LEU A 396 12.93 -8.53 15.13
C LEU A 396 13.26 -9.62 16.14
N ARG A 397 12.37 -9.90 17.11
CA ARG A 397 12.54 -11.00 18.08
C ARG A 397 12.51 -12.35 17.38
N HIS A 398 11.57 -12.58 16.47
CA HIS A 398 11.50 -13.79 15.66
C HIS A 398 12.75 -13.95 14.79
N MET A 399 13.13 -12.92 14.04
CA MET A 399 14.34 -12.92 13.22
C MET A 399 15.58 -13.24 14.06
N ASN A 400 15.78 -12.62 15.23
CA ASN A 400 16.91 -12.93 16.12
C ASN A 400 16.93 -14.40 16.58
N LYS A 401 15.76 -14.98 16.88
CA LYS A 401 15.63 -16.37 17.33
C LYS A 401 15.99 -17.37 16.22
N HIS A 402 15.58 -17.11 14.98
CA HIS A 402 15.92 -17.93 13.82
C HIS A 402 17.39 -17.74 13.39
N PHE A 403 17.89 -16.50 13.48
CA PHE A 403 19.28 -16.17 13.19
C PHE A 403 20.27 -16.85 14.14
N GLY A 404 19.95 -16.92 15.44
CA GLY A 404 20.76 -17.65 16.43
C GLY A 404 20.89 -19.15 16.11
N LYS A 405 19.85 -19.76 15.53
CA LYS A 405 19.88 -21.16 15.08
C LYS A 405 20.72 -21.33 13.81
N LEU A 406 20.60 -20.41 12.86
CA LEU A 406 21.37 -20.45 11.61
C LEU A 406 22.88 -20.28 11.86
N VAL A 407 23.27 -19.35 12.74
CA VAL A 407 24.67 -19.13 13.12
C VAL A 407 25.25 -20.35 13.86
N ALA A 408 24.44 -21.04 14.66
CA ALA A 408 24.83 -22.29 15.31
C ALA A 408 25.06 -23.41 14.28
N GLN A 409 24.19 -23.54 13.28
CA GLN A 409 24.35 -24.50 12.18
C GLN A 409 25.59 -24.23 11.33
N ILE A 410 25.88 -22.97 11.01
CA ILE A 410 27.11 -22.56 10.28
C ILE A 410 28.36 -22.86 11.10
N LYS A 411 28.34 -22.67 12.43
CA LYS A 411 29.46 -23.05 13.32
C LYS A 411 29.69 -24.56 13.37
N ILE A 412 28.62 -25.35 13.40
CA ILE A 412 28.69 -26.82 13.39
C ILE A 412 29.27 -27.30 12.05
N ALA A 413 28.80 -26.75 10.92
CA ALA A 413 29.33 -27.05 9.59
C ALA A 413 30.84 -26.72 9.45
N ARG A 414 31.29 -25.57 9.98
CA ARG A 414 32.73 -25.21 10.00
C ARG A 414 33.59 -26.13 10.85
N ASN A 415 33.08 -26.65 11.96
CA ASN A 415 33.82 -27.57 12.83
C ASN A 415 33.93 -28.97 12.22
N LEU A 416 32.95 -29.38 11.40
CA LEU A 416 33.00 -30.63 10.65
C LEU A 416 33.99 -30.57 9.48
N MET A 417 34.23 -29.39 8.88
CA MET A 417 35.23 -29.19 7.81
C MET A 417 36.69 -29.02 8.31
N ARG A 418 36.94 -29.01 9.63
CA ARG A 418 38.28 -28.88 10.23
C ARG A 418 38.85 -30.18 10.80
N LYS A 419 38.07 -31.26 10.82
CA LYS A 419 38.52 -32.63 11.09
C LYS A 419 38.74 -33.33 9.76
#